data_AF-A0A2K8SY84-F1
#
_entry.id   AF-A0A2K8SY84-F1
#
_cell.length_a   1.000
_cell.length_b   1.000
_cell.length_c   1.000
_cell.angle_alpha   90.00
_cell.angle_beta   90.00
_cell.angle_gamma   90.00
#
_symmetry.space_group_name_H-M   'P 1'
#
loop_
_entity.id
_entity.type
_entity.pdbx_description
1 polymer ?
#
loop_
_entity_poly.entity_id
_entity_poly.type
_entity_poly.pdbx_seq_one_letter_code
_entity_poly.pdbx_strand_id
1 'polypeptide(L)'
;MLQLISFLIHGIQPFLVPICFVVAWTVTILAVLSLWTAARDSVTTAKQMHQIPCSGCQFFTDNYRLKCTVRPSIANTEEAIHCLDYQPKTNPYLY
;
A
#
# COMPACT_ATOMS: atom_id res chain seq x y z
N MET A 1 22.09 -6.82 52.23
CA MET A 1 21.98 -7.01 50.77
C MET A 1 20.53 -6.99 50.30
N LEU A 2 19.67 -7.92 50.74
CA LEU A 2 18.25 -7.97 50.33
C LEU A 2 17.43 -6.70 50.66
N GLN A 3 17.65 -6.10 51.83
CA GLN A 3 16.91 -4.90 52.28
C GLN A 3 17.24 -3.64 51.47
N LEU A 4 18.49 -3.50 51.00
CA LEU A 4 18.90 -2.36 50.18
C LEU A 4 18.21 -2.42 48.80
N ILE A 5 18.13 -3.62 48.23
CA ILE A 5 17.50 -3.88 46.93
C ILE A 5 16.00 -3.58 47.01
N SER A 6 15.33 -3.99 48.10
CA SER A 6 13.91 -3.69 48.32
C SER A 6 13.63 -2.18 48.45
N PHE A 7 14.49 -1.44 49.14
CA PHE A 7 14.36 0.02 49.28
C PHE A 7 14.52 0.74 47.93
N LEU A 8 15.50 0.31 47.12
CA LEU A 8 15.72 0.80 45.76
C LEU A 8 14.53 0.52 44.83
N ILE A 9 13.96 -0.68 44.89
CA ILE A 9 12.78 -1.05 44.08
C ILE A 9 11.58 -0.16 44.46
N HIS A 10 11.33 0.05 45.75
CA HIS A 10 10.20 0.88 46.19
C HIS A 10 10.31 2.34 45.75
N GLY A 11 11.53 2.88 45.65
CA GLY A 11 11.79 4.22 45.12
C GLY A 11 11.63 4.34 43.60
N ILE A 12 11.93 3.29 42.84
CA ILE A 12 11.91 3.28 41.36
C ILE A 12 10.53 2.89 40.81
N GLN A 13 9.78 2.06 41.53
CA GLN A 13 8.45 1.58 41.17
C GLN A 13 7.45 2.66 40.73
N PRO A 14 7.35 3.86 41.37
CA PRO A 14 6.44 4.90 40.91
C PRO A 14 6.83 5.50 39.54
N PHE A 15 8.10 5.43 39.16
CA PHE A 15 8.58 5.91 37.85
C PHE A 15 8.50 4.83 36.77
N LEU A 16 8.56 3.55 37.16
CA LEU A 16 8.53 2.44 36.21
C LEU A 16 7.18 2.32 35.50
N VAL A 17 6.08 2.54 36.22
CA VAL A 17 4.71 2.49 35.67
C VAL A 17 4.46 3.52 34.55
N PRO A 18 4.73 4.82 34.73
CA PRO A 18 4.54 5.80 33.66
C PRO A 18 5.49 5.56 32.48
N ILE A 19 6.73 5.12 32.72
CA ILE A 19 7.66 4.78 31.65
C ILE A 19 7.12 3.61 30.81
N CYS A 20 6.69 2.53 31.45
CA CYS A 20 6.08 1.39 30.74
C CYS A 20 4.83 1.80 29.96
N PHE A 21 4.01 2.69 30.52
CA PHE A 21 2.83 3.21 29.84
C PHE A 21 3.23 3.99 28.58
N VAL A 22 4.17 4.94 28.69
CA VAL A 22 4.66 5.70 27.53
C VAL A 22 5.22 4.78 26.47
N VAL A 23 6.04 3.79 26.84
CA VAL A 23 6.62 2.82 25.90
C VAL A 23 5.54 1.97 25.22
N ALA A 24 4.54 1.49 25.95
CA ALA A 24 3.45 0.72 25.37
C ALA A 24 2.64 1.54 24.35
N TRP A 25 2.36 2.80 24.69
CA TRP A 25 1.64 3.71 23.79
C TRP A 25 2.47 4.11 22.58
N THR A 26 3.76 4.38 22.72
CA THR A 26 4.61 4.70 21.56
C THR A 26 4.67 3.53 20.59
N VAL A 27 4.84 2.30 21.07
CA VAL A 27 4.83 1.10 20.23
C VAL A 27 3.47 0.92 19.54
N THR A 28 2.37 1.14 20.26
CA THR A 28 1.02 1.02 19.70
C THR A 28 0.78 2.07 18.62
N ILE A 29 1.17 3.33 18.86
CA ILE A 29 1.06 4.41 17.87
C ILE A 29 1.90 4.09 16.63
N LEU A 30 3.15 3.62 16.81
CA LEU A 30 4.00 3.23 15.68
C LEU A 30 3.39 2.08 14.87
N ALA A 31 2.79 1.09 15.53
CA ALA A 31 2.09 0.00 14.85
C ALA A 31 0.85 0.49 14.09
N VAL A 32 0.06 1.38 14.67
CA VAL A 32 -1.11 1.97 13.98
C VAL A 32 -0.67 2.80 12.78
N LEU A 33 0.39 3.60 12.91
CA LEU A 33 0.92 4.40 11.81
C LEU A 33 1.46 3.52 10.68
N SER A 34 2.17 2.43 10.98
CA SER A 34 2.69 1.53 9.95
C SER A 34 1.58 0.79 9.20
N LEU A 35 0.52 0.37 9.90
CA LEU A 35 -0.67 -0.20 9.26
C LEU A 35 -1.38 0.84 8.38
N TRP A 36 -1.50 2.08 8.85
CA TRP A 36 -2.11 3.16 8.10
C TRP A 36 -1.33 3.49 6.82
N THR A 37 0.01 3.57 6.89
CA THR A 37 0.84 3.81 5.71
C THR A 37 0.72 2.67 4.71
N ALA A 38 0.78 1.41 5.16
CA ALA A 38 0.60 0.26 4.27
C ALA A 38 -0.80 0.23 3.61
N ALA A 39 -1.85 0.58 4.35
CA ALA A 39 -3.20 0.72 3.80
C ALA A 39 -3.30 1.87 2.77
N ARG A 40 -2.66 3.01 3.04
CA ARG A 40 -2.63 4.15 2.10
C ARG A 40 -1.85 3.81 0.83
N ASP A 41 -0.72 3.13 0.96
CA ASP A 41 0.11 2.74 -0.19
C ASP A 41 -0.64 1.74 -1.07
N SER A 42 -1.27 0.72 -0.49
CA SER A 42 -2.09 -0.24 -1.24
C SER A 42 -3.26 0.42 -1.98
N VAL A 43 -3.96 1.38 -1.35
CA VAL A 43 -5.01 2.17 -2.01
C VAL A 43 -4.45 3.02 -3.16
N THR A 44 -3.26 3.60 -2.97
CA THR A 44 -2.60 4.42 -4.00
C THR A 44 -2.19 3.58 -5.20
N THR A 45 -1.58 2.41 -4.97
CA THR A 45 -1.24 1.45 -6.01
C THR A 45 -2.49 0.93 -6.73
N ALA A 46 -3.55 0.58 -5.99
CA ALA A 46 -4.81 0.17 -6.59
C ALA A 46 -5.43 1.28 -7.45
N LYS A 47 -5.35 2.53 -7.00
CA LYS A 47 -5.80 3.70 -7.78
C LYS A 47 -4.96 3.88 -9.05
N GLN A 48 -3.64 3.74 -8.97
CA GLN A 48 -2.76 3.78 -10.14
C GLN A 48 -3.09 2.67 -11.14
N MET A 49 -3.32 1.44 -10.67
CA MET A 49 -3.75 0.34 -11.54
C MET A 49 -5.08 0.63 -12.24
N HIS A 50 -6.02 1.31 -11.56
CA HIS A 50 -7.28 1.73 -12.17
C HIS A 50 -7.12 2.87 -13.19
N GLN A 51 -6.02 3.64 -13.14
CA GLN A 51 -5.72 4.64 -14.18
C GLN A 51 -5.22 4.00 -15.48
N ILE A 52 -4.85 2.72 -15.49
CA ILE A 52 -4.34 2.05 -16.68
C ILE A 52 -5.49 1.73 -17.64
N PRO A 53 -5.55 2.34 -18.84
CA PRO A 53 -6.70 2.24 -19.73
C PRO A 53 -6.71 0.96 -20.59
N CYS A 54 -5.72 0.08 -20.44
CA CYS A 54 -5.51 -1.09 -21.32
C CYS A 54 -6.73 -2.01 -21.43
N SER A 55 -7.42 -2.31 -20.33
CA SER A 55 -8.59 -3.21 -20.34
C SER A 55 -9.75 -2.70 -21.23
N GLY A 56 -9.87 -1.38 -21.37
CA GLY A 56 -10.85 -0.70 -22.21
C GLY A 56 -10.38 -0.42 -23.64
N CYS A 57 -9.15 -0.79 -23.99
CA CYS A 57 -8.58 -0.54 -25.31
C CYS A 57 -8.94 -1.65 -26.32
N GLN A 58 -9.23 -1.31 -27.57
CA GLN A 58 -9.57 -2.29 -28.61
C GLN A 58 -8.39 -3.22 -28.97
N PHE A 59 -7.16 -2.76 -28.77
CA PHE A 59 -5.93 -3.52 -29.08
C PHE A 59 -5.51 -4.47 -27.97
N PHE A 60 -6.23 -4.45 -26.85
CA PHE A 60 -5.96 -5.32 -25.71
C PHE A 60 -6.56 -6.70 -25.94
N THR A 61 -5.69 -7.71 -25.97
CA THR A 61 -6.01 -9.09 -26.35
C THR A 61 -6.18 -10.03 -25.16
N ASP A 62 -6.03 -9.52 -23.93
CA ASP A 62 -6.17 -10.27 -22.67
C ASP A 62 -5.38 -11.59 -22.61
N ASN A 63 -4.31 -11.69 -23.40
CA ASN A 63 -3.48 -12.87 -23.49
C ASN A 63 -2.15 -12.61 -22.76
N TYR A 64 -1.77 -13.54 -21.89
CA TYR A 64 -0.54 -13.43 -21.10
C TYR A 64 0.73 -13.32 -21.96
N ARG A 65 0.73 -13.90 -23.17
CA ARG A 65 1.87 -13.86 -24.11
C ARG A 65 1.91 -12.59 -24.93
N LEU A 66 0.73 -12.05 -25.24
CA LEU A 66 0.57 -10.84 -26.03
C LEU A 66 -0.57 -10.04 -25.43
N LYS A 67 -0.24 -9.14 -24.52
CA LYS A 67 -1.22 -8.34 -23.77
C LYS A 67 -1.86 -7.27 -24.65
N CYS A 68 -1.07 -6.63 -25.51
CA CYS A 68 -1.49 -5.61 -26.47
C CYS A 68 -0.81 -5.88 -27.80
N THR A 69 -1.51 -5.67 -28.91
CA THR A 69 -1.00 -5.90 -30.27
C THR A 69 -0.07 -4.79 -30.76
N VAL A 70 -0.25 -3.55 -30.26
CA VAL A 70 0.54 -2.37 -30.70
C VAL A 70 1.78 -2.20 -29.82
N ARG A 71 1.61 -2.24 -28.50
CA ARG A 71 2.70 -2.06 -27.52
C ARG A 71 2.70 -3.15 -26.46
N PRO A 72 3.19 -4.36 -26.78
CA PRO A 72 3.17 -5.48 -25.84
C PRO A 72 4.05 -5.28 -24.61
N SER A 73 5.13 -4.50 -24.71
CA SER A 73 6.10 -4.28 -23.62
C SER A 73 5.58 -3.43 -22.46
N ILE A 74 4.75 -2.43 -22.76
CA ILE A 74 4.21 -1.49 -21.75
C ILE A 74 2.77 -1.80 -21.33
N ALA A 75 2.15 -2.84 -21.91
CA ALA A 75 0.77 -3.16 -21.61
C ALA A 75 0.58 -3.60 -20.15
N ASN A 76 -0.47 -3.06 -19.50
CA ASN A 76 -0.78 -3.26 -18.08
C ASN A 76 0.32 -2.78 -17.12
N THR A 77 1.11 -1.78 -17.51
CA THR A 77 2.06 -1.08 -16.64
C THR A 77 1.67 0.39 -16.47
N GLU A 78 2.28 1.09 -15.52
CA GLU A 78 2.04 2.52 -15.28
C GLU A 78 2.40 3.39 -16.49
N GLU A 79 3.35 2.95 -17.33
CA GLU A 79 3.72 3.62 -18.58
C GLU A 79 2.56 3.68 -19.59
N ALA A 80 1.60 2.75 -19.50
CA ALA A 80 0.42 2.74 -20.36
C ALA A 80 -0.68 3.71 -19.92
N ILE A 81 -0.58 4.38 -18.77
CA ILE A 81 -1.57 5.37 -18.30
C ILE A 81 -1.75 6.48 -19.35
N HIS A 82 -0.67 6.88 -20.03
CA HIS A 82 -0.67 7.90 -21.09
C HIS A 82 -0.40 7.31 -22.48
N CYS A 83 -0.86 6.08 -22.73
CA CYS A 83 -0.65 5.42 -24.01
C CYS A 83 -1.27 6.23 -25.17
N LEU A 84 -0.44 6.70 -26.10
CA LEU A 84 -0.85 7.49 -27.27
C LEU A 84 -1.67 6.70 -28.29
N ASP A 85 -1.52 5.38 -28.29
CA ASP A 85 -2.23 4.47 -29.20
C ASP A 85 -3.53 3.92 -28.59
N TYR A 86 -3.98 4.48 -27.46
CA TYR A 86 -5.21 4.08 -26.81
C TYR A 86 -6.41 4.39 -27.71
N GLN A 87 -7.20 3.37 -28.00
CA GLN A 87 -8.48 3.51 -28.68
C GLN A 87 -9.55 2.73 -27.90
N PRO A 88 -10.65 3.38 -27.47
CA PRO A 88 -11.67 2.71 -26.67
C PRO A 88 -12.34 1.60 -27.47
N LYS A 89 -12.68 0.49 -26.81
CA LYS A 89 -13.50 -0.58 -27.39
C LYS A 89 -14.82 0.01 -27.88
N THR A 90 -14.99 0.09 -29.19
CA THR A 90 -16.27 0.44 -29.80
C THR A 90 -17.24 -0.71 -29.60
N ASN A 91 -18.46 -0.38 -29.17
CA ASN A 91 -19.51 -1.38 -29.04
C ASN A 91 -19.85 -1.89 -30.44
N PRO A 92 -19.67 -3.19 -30.74
CA PRO A 92 -19.96 -3.73 -32.06
C PRO A 92 -21.45 -3.71 -32.40
N TYR A 93 -22.35 -3.25 -31.53
CA TYR A 93 -23.80 -3.16 -31.77
C TYR A 93 -24.30 -1.71 -32.03
N LEU A 94 -23.40 -0.75 -32.23
CA LEU A 94 -23.72 0.68 -32.37
C LEU A 94 -23.58 1.22 -33.81
N TYR A 95 -23.72 0.35 -34.81
CA TYR A 95 -23.78 0.74 -36.23
C TYR A 95 -25.21 1.00 -36.70
#